data_AF-A0A520KBH3-F1
#
_entry.id   AF-A0A520KBH3-F1
#
_cell.length_a   1.000
_cell.length_b   1.000
_cell.length_c   1.000
_cell.angle_alpha   90.00
_cell.angle_beta   90.00
_cell.angle_gamma   90.00
#
_symmetry.space_group_name_H-M   'P 1'
#
loop_
_entity.id
_entity.type
_entity.pdbx_description
1 polymer ?
#
loop_
_entity_poly.entity_id
_entity_poly.type
_entity_poly.pdbx_seq_one_letter_code
_entity_poly.pdbx_strand_id
1 'polypeptide(L)'
;MMEELFTDPRGIKGMLQSFRKVMEAVPRSATIVYSGLPHTCTPIIEFLLYVLRDSGADMYYVPYTHLEEARSISLGDYSMEIGESADLQTKKVDVIILLGGLAMPNKCDVADAKRMIEAIRSDDTVIIGVCFMNMFERAGWTDVIPFDYIENSEITTSVYGKEAG
;
A
#
# COMPACT_ATOMS: atom_id res chain seq x y z
N MET A 1 -2.34 -4.35 -19.74
CA MET A 1 -2.56 -2.89 -19.79
C MET A 1 -3.70 -2.60 -18.83
N MET A 2 -3.44 -1.89 -17.74
CA MET A 2 -4.49 -1.43 -16.81
C MET A 2 -5.18 -0.20 -17.38
N GLU A 3 -6.50 -0.12 -17.21
CA GLU A 3 -7.30 1.03 -17.64
C GLU A 3 -7.43 2.03 -16.49
N GLU A 4 -7.46 3.32 -16.83
CA GLU A 4 -7.68 4.38 -15.84
C GLU A 4 -9.13 4.34 -15.33
N LEU A 5 -9.32 4.04 -14.05
CA LEU A 5 -10.64 3.91 -13.45
C LEU A 5 -11.26 5.27 -13.04
N PHE A 6 -10.43 6.29 -12.80
CA PHE A 6 -10.87 7.57 -12.26
C PHE A 6 -10.13 8.74 -12.89
N THR A 7 -10.87 9.67 -13.50
CA THR A 7 -10.31 10.89 -14.08
C THR A 7 -10.29 12.05 -13.07
N ASP A 8 -9.15 12.74 -12.95
CA ASP A 8 -8.91 14.00 -12.21
C ASP A 8 -9.01 14.01 -10.65
N PRO A 9 -8.59 12.98 -9.90
CA PRO A 9 -8.38 13.12 -8.46
C PRO A 9 -7.12 13.95 -8.16
N ARG A 10 -7.29 15.23 -7.82
CA ARG A 10 -6.15 16.13 -7.52
C ARG A 10 -5.77 16.19 -6.04
N GLY A 11 -4.47 16.18 -5.80
CA GLY A 11 -3.86 16.35 -4.48
C GLY A 11 -4.22 15.24 -3.48
N ILE A 12 -3.94 15.49 -2.20
CA ILE A 12 -4.10 14.49 -1.13
C ILE A 12 -5.55 14.00 -1.04
N LYS A 13 -6.53 14.90 -1.13
CA LYS A 13 -7.95 14.52 -1.09
C LYS A 13 -8.31 13.57 -2.23
N GLY A 14 -7.80 13.83 -3.44
CA GLY A 14 -8.01 12.98 -4.61
C GLY A 14 -7.47 11.57 -4.41
N MET A 15 -6.24 11.45 -3.91
CA MET A 15 -5.62 10.17 -3.54
C MET A 15 -6.50 9.39 -2.56
N LEU A 16 -6.82 9.99 -1.40
CA LEU A 16 -7.65 9.32 -0.38
C LEU A 16 -9.05 8.91 -0.88
N GLN A 17 -9.66 9.70 -1.76
CA GLN A 17 -10.96 9.36 -2.36
C GLN A 17 -10.85 8.23 -3.37
N SER A 18 -9.77 8.19 -4.15
CA SER A 18 -9.51 7.12 -5.12
C SER A 18 -9.27 5.80 -4.39
N PHE A 19 -8.41 5.81 -3.36
CA PHE A 19 -8.22 4.66 -2.49
C PHE A 19 -9.53 4.16 -1.88
N ARG A 20 -10.36 5.07 -1.32
CA ARG A 20 -11.65 4.69 -0.74
C ARG A 20 -12.52 3.93 -1.74
N LYS A 21 -12.60 4.41 -2.99
CA LYS A 21 -13.40 3.76 -4.04
C LYS A 21 -12.87 2.38 -4.41
N VAL A 22 -11.55 2.21 -4.51
CA VAL A 22 -10.96 0.87 -4.72
C VAL A 22 -11.37 -0.06 -3.59
N MET A 23 -11.37 0.43 -2.35
CA MET A 23 -11.75 -0.34 -1.17
C MET A 23 -13.27 -0.61 -1.03
N GLU A 24 -14.14 0.03 -1.83
CA GLU A 24 -15.58 -0.31 -1.87
C GLU A 24 -15.84 -1.70 -2.48
N ALA A 25 -14.90 -2.21 -3.29
CA ALA A 25 -14.95 -3.58 -3.85
C ALA A 25 -14.53 -4.66 -2.84
N VAL A 26 -14.06 -4.27 -1.66
CA VAL A 26 -13.53 -5.15 -0.62
C VAL A 26 -14.53 -5.28 0.54
N PRO A 27 -14.65 -6.46 1.20
CA PRO A 27 -15.47 -6.59 2.41
C PRO A 27 -15.07 -5.59 3.51
N ARG A 28 -16.06 -5.04 4.25
CA ARG A 28 -15.78 -4.06 5.32
C ARG A 28 -14.88 -4.62 6.43
N SER A 29 -15.13 -5.85 6.88
CA SER A 29 -14.32 -6.55 7.89
C SER A 29 -13.23 -7.42 7.25
N ALA A 30 -12.51 -6.86 6.28
CA ALA A 30 -11.43 -7.55 5.58
C ALA A 30 -10.16 -7.63 6.44
N THR A 31 -9.35 -8.65 6.18
CA THR A 31 -7.94 -8.69 6.61
C THR A 31 -7.07 -8.03 5.54
N ILE A 32 -6.42 -6.91 5.89
CA ILE A 32 -5.62 -6.09 4.98
C ILE A 32 -4.15 -6.14 5.40
N VAL A 33 -3.28 -6.52 4.47
CA VAL A 33 -1.83 -6.59 4.68
C VAL A 33 -1.14 -5.53 3.85
N TYR A 34 -0.45 -4.59 4.49
CA TYR A 34 0.40 -3.60 3.85
C TYR A 34 1.84 -4.10 3.82
N SER A 35 2.52 -3.99 2.68
CA SER A 35 3.93 -4.32 2.51
C SER A 35 4.68 -3.15 1.89
N GLY A 36 5.72 -2.67 2.58
CA GLY A 36 6.39 -1.43 2.22
C GLY A 36 7.70 -1.20 2.94
N LEU A 37 8.43 -0.15 2.54
CA LEU A 37 9.67 0.23 3.21
C LEU A 37 9.39 0.95 4.54
N PRO A 38 10.06 0.55 5.65
CA PRO A 38 10.03 1.32 6.88
C PRO A 38 10.41 2.78 6.65
N HIS A 39 9.82 3.67 7.46
CA HIS A 39 10.01 5.12 7.47
C HIS A 39 9.43 5.87 6.26
N THR A 40 9.67 5.40 5.03
CA THR A 40 9.23 6.11 3.82
C THR A 40 7.82 5.74 3.41
N CYS A 41 7.44 4.46 3.54
CA CYS A 41 6.08 4.00 3.23
C CYS A 41 5.16 4.08 4.45
N THR A 42 5.71 4.09 5.67
CA THR A 42 4.92 4.12 6.91
C THR A 42 3.94 5.29 7.00
N PRO A 43 4.31 6.55 6.64
CA PRO A 43 3.35 7.65 6.61
C PRO A 43 2.24 7.46 5.56
N ILE A 44 2.56 6.79 4.45
CA ILE A 44 1.55 6.47 3.42
C ILE A 44 0.58 5.44 3.96
N ILE A 45 1.07 4.39 4.64
CA ILE A 45 0.22 3.39 5.29
C ILE A 45 -0.72 4.08 6.30
N GLU A 46 -0.20 4.99 7.14
CA GLU A 46 -1.01 5.76 8.08
C GLU A 46 -2.11 6.59 7.38
N PHE A 47 -1.79 7.23 6.24
CA PHE A 47 -2.80 7.91 5.44
C PHE A 47 -3.89 6.98 4.92
N LEU A 48 -3.53 5.77 4.47
CA LEU A 48 -4.48 4.78 3.98
C LEU A 48 -5.33 4.18 5.13
N LEU A 49 -4.74 3.95 6.30
CA LEU A 49 -5.45 3.57 7.53
C LEU A 49 -6.53 4.60 7.87
N TYR A 50 -6.21 5.89 7.79
CA TYR A 50 -7.16 6.96 8.05
C TYR A 50 -8.40 6.89 7.14
N VAL A 51 -8.23 6.45 5.88
CA VAL A 51 -9.37 6.24 4.97
C VAL A 51 -10.31 5.16 5.48
N LEU A 52 -9.75 4.12 6.12
CA LEU A 52 -10.40 2.90 6.57
C LEU A 52 -10.73 2.87 8.07
N ARG A 53 -10.57 3.97 8.80
CA ARG A 53 -10.81 4.05 10.26
C ARG A 53 -12.19 3.55 10.72
N ASP A 54 -13.19 3.56 9.85
CA ASP A 54 -14.57 3.12 10.12
C ASP A 54 -14.94 1.78 9.43
N SER A 55 -13.94 1.03 8.94
CA SER A 55 -14.15 -0.22 8.18
C SER A 55 -14.40 -1.44 9.07
N GLY A 56 -13.78 -1.49 10.25
CA GLY A 56 -13.76 -2.72 11.08
C GLY A 56 -12.84 -3.81 10.51
N ALA A 57 -11.94 -3.45 9.59
CA ALA A 57 -10.93 -4.34 9.03
C ALA A 57 -9.78 -4.59 10.02
N ASP A 58 -9.25 -5.81 10.00
CA ASP A 58 -8.00 -6.15 10.68
C ASP A 58 -6.83 -5.78 9.77
N MET A 59 -5.89 -4.99 10.27
CA MET A 59 -4.83 -4.41 9.45
C MET A 59 -3.45 -4.80 9.97
N TYR A 60 -2.56 -5.15 9.04
CA TYR A 60 -1.23 -5.66 9.34
C TYR A 60 -0.18 -4.98 8.46
N TYR A 61 1.02 -4.80 9.00
CA TYR A 61 2.17 -4.29 8.28
C TYR A 61 3.28 -5.33 8.23
N VAL A 62 3.77 -5.59 7.02
CA VAL A 62 4.93 -6.42 6.71
C VAL A 62 6.04 -5.49 6.22
N PRO A 63 7.11 -5.26 7.00
CA PRO A 63 8.23 -4.46 6.52
C PRO A 63 8.96 -5.20 5.40
N TYR A 64 9.26 -4.51 4.30
CA TYR A 64 9.76 -5.16 3.08
C TYR A 64 8.85 -6.32 2.67
N THR A 65 9.39 -7.52 2.58
CA THR A 65 8.67 -8.77 2.28
C THR A 65 8.86 -9.80 3.39
N HIS A 66 9.22 -9.36 4.60
CA HIS A 66 9.60 -10.19 5.74
C HIS A 66 8.37 -10.55 6.57
N LEU A 67 7.67 -11.63 6.19
CA LEU A 67 6.43 -12.07 6.87
C LEU A 67 6.62 -12.36 8.36
N GLU A 68 7.82 -12.80 8.75
CA GLU A 68 8.19 -13.07 10.14
C GLU A 68 8.24 -11.81 11.01
N GLU A 69 8.33 -10.63 10.40
CA GLU A 69 8.30 -9.33 11.06
C GLU A 69 6.91 -8.68 11.04
N ALA A 70 5.89 -9.41 10.56
CA ALA A 70 4.53 -8.88 10.45
C ALA A 70 3.96 -8.46 11.81
N ARG A 71 3.35 -7.28 11.84
CA ARG A 71 2.75 -6.69 13.05
C ARG A 71 1.34 -6.23 12.76
N SER A 72 0.43 -6.33 13.74
CA SER A 72 -0.84 -5.61 13.66
C SER A 72 -0.60 -4.10 13.69
N ILE A 73 -1.45 -3.35 12.98
CA ILE A 73 -1.44 -1.90 12.98
C ILE A 73 -2.86 -1.36 13.13
N SER A 74 -2.98 -0.23 13.81
CA SER A 74 -4.25 0.48 14.00
C SER A 74 -4.03 1.98 13.94
N LEU A 75 -5.11 2.73 13.76
CA LEU A 75 -5.09 4.18 13.94
C LEU A 75 -5.38 4.49 15.41
N GLY A 76 -4.41 5.02 16.13
CA GLY A 76 -4.58 5.56 17.48
C GLY A 76 -5.12 7.00 17.46
N ASP A 77 -5.12 7.65 18.62
CA ASP A 77 -5.66 9.02 18.77
C ASP A 77 -4.87 10.08 17.97
N TYR A 78 -3.58 9.83 17.73
CA TYR A 78 -2.68 10.81 17.12
C TYR A 78 -1.92 10.29 15.89
N SER A 79 -1.67 8.99 15.80
CA SER A 79 -0.91 8.39 14.71
C SER A 79 -1.24 6.93 14.51
N MET A 80 -0.61 6.30 13.53
CA MET A 80 -0.57 4.85 13.46
C MET A 80 0.13 4.26 14.70
N GLU A 81 -0.45 3.18 15.23
CA GLU A 81 0.12 2.38 16.31
C GLU A 81 0.55 1.01 15.77
N ILE A 82 1.68 0.51 16.26
CA ILE A 82 2.20 -0.82 15.93
C ILE A 82 1.90 -1.73 17.11
N GLY A 83 1.18 -2.82 16.84
CA GLY A 83 0.77 -3.79 17.84
C GLY A 83 1.65 -5.03 17.91
N GLU A 84 1.00 -6.17 18.13
CA GLU A 84 1.65 -7.45 18.38
C GLU A 84 2.12 -8.11 17.07
N SER A 85 3.02 -9.09 17.23
CA SER A 85 3.43 -9.95 16.11
C SER A 85 2.23 -10.72 15.57
N ALA A 86 2.18 -10.92 14.26
CA ALA A 86 1.07 -11.60 13.60
C ALA A 86 1.59 -12.70 12.67
N ASP A 87 1.09 -13.93 12.84
CA ASP A 87 1.29 -15.00 11.86
C ASP A 87 0.21 -14.89 10.76
N LEU A 88 0.58 -14.26 9.64
CA LEU A 88 -0.31 -14.04 8.50
C LEU A 88 -0.65 -15.32 7.73
N GLN A 89 0.15 -16.39 7.86
CA GLN A 89 -0.11 -17.65 7.15
C GLN A 89 -1.28 -18.44 7.76
N THR A 90 -1.67 -18.10 8.99
CA THR A 90 -2.82 -18.70 9.69
C THR A 90 -4.13 -17.95 9.48
N LYS A 91 -4.12 -16.87 8.69
CA LYS A 91 -5.25 -15.96 8.51
C LYS A 91 -5.71 -15.97 7.05
N LYS A 92 -7.01 -15.75 6.84
CA LYS A 92 -7.52 -15.43 5.49
C LYS A 92 -7.17 -13.98 5.20
N VAL A 93 -6.29 -13.73 4.23
CA VAL A 93 -5.95 -12.37 3.78
C VAL A 93 -6.86 -11.98 2.63
N ASP A 94 -7.67 -10.93 2.82
CA ASP A 94 -8.59 -10.46 1.78
C ASP A 94 -7.92 -9.44 0.84
N VAL A 95 -6.98 -8.64 1.35
CA VAL A 95 -6.28 -7.62 0.56
C VAL A 95 -4.79 -7.59 0.88
N ILE A 96 -3.96 -7.51 -0.16
CA ILE A 96 -2.53 -7.22 -0.05
C ILE A 96 -2.25 -5.90 -0.77
N ILE A 97 -1.67 -4.95 -0.05
CA ILE A 97 -1.31 -3.62 -0.55
C ILE A 97 0.20 -3.51 -0.59
N LEU A 98 0.78 -3.46 -1.80
CA LEU A 98 2.20 -3.19 -2.01
C LEU A 98 2.44 -1.70 -2.18
N LEU A 99 3.41 -1.16 -1.45
CA LEU A 99 3.81 0.23 -1.55
C LEU A 99 4.99 0.38 -2.51
N GLY A 100 4.92 1.37 -3.40
CA GLY A 100 5.85 1.56 -4.52
C GLY A 100 7.33 1.68 -4.13
N GLY A 101 7.64 2.03 -2.88
CA GLY A 101 9.01 2.05 -2.37
C GLY A 101 9.73 0.70 -2.53
N LEU A 102 9.01 -0.42 -2.45
CA LEU A 102 9.57 -1.76 -2.66
C LEU A 102 10.19 -1.93 -4.06
N ALA A 103 9.56 -1.33 -5.07
CA ALA A 103 9.97 -1.42 -6.47
C ALA A 103 11.10 -0.44 -6.84
N MET A 104 11.55 0.40 -5.90
CA MET A 104 12.71 1.25 -6.14
C MET A 104 14.01 0.43 -6.29
N PRO A 105 14.99 0.92 -7.07
CA PRO A 105 16.24 0.19 -7.27
C PRO A 105 16.92 -0.23 -5.97
N ASN A 106 17.37 -1.48 -5.91
CA ASN A 106 18.09 -2.08 -4.79
C ASN A 106 17.31 -2.11 -3.45
N LYS A 107 15.98 -2.09 -3.48
CA LYS A 107 15.14 -2.15 -2.27
C LYS A 107 14.52 -3.51 -2.00
N CYS A 108 13.93 -4.13 -3.02
CA CYS A 108 13.33 -5.46 -2.93
C CYS A 108 13.39 -6.13 -4.31
N ASP A 109 13.62 -7.44 -4.35
CA ASP A 109 13.45 -8.21 -5.59
C ASP A 109 11.95 -8.47 -5.82
N VAL A 110 11.46 -8.25 -7.05
CA VAL A 110 10.07 -8.55 -7.42
C VAL A 110 9.72 -10.03 -7.15
N ALA A 111 10.68 -10.93 -7.24
CA ALA A 111 10.50 -12.34 -6.92
C ALA A 111 10.26 -12.57 -5.42
N ASP A 112 10.87 -11.78 -4.54
CA ASP A 112 10.59 -11.84 -3.09
C ASP A 112 9.18 -11.35 -2.79
N ALA A 113 8.77 -10.23 -3.41
CA ALA A 113 7.41 -9.71 -3.26
C ALA A 113 6.37 -10.72 -3.75
N LYS A 114 6.62 -11.37 -4.90
CA LYS A 114 5.76 -12.42 -5.44
C LYS A 114 5.66 -13.62 -4.48
N ARG A 115 6.78 -14.09 -3.92
CA ARG A 115 6.79 -15.19 -2.95
C ARG A 115 6.00 -14.84 -1.69
N MET A 116 6.17 -13.63 -1.16
CA MET A 116 5.42 -13.16 0.00
C MET A 116 3.90 -13.14 -0.28
N ILE A 117 3.50 -12.63 -1.44
CA ILE A 117 2.09 -12.64 -1.88
C ILE A 117 1.56 -14.08 -1.95
N GLU A 118 2.27 -14.97 -2.63
CA GLU A 118 1.88 -16.38 -2.81
C GLU A 118 1.78 -17.13 -1.46
N ALA A 119 2.57 -16.74 -0.47
CA ALA A 119 2.59 -17.39 0.84
C ALA A 119 1.38 -17.04 1.72
N ILE A 120 0.68 -15.92 1.48
CA ILE A 120 -0.43 -15.45 2.32
C ILE A 120 -1.75 -15.24 1.57
N ARG A 121 -1.72 -15.18 0.22
CA ARG A 121 -2.94 -14.98 -0.56
C ARG A 121 -3.82 -16.23 -0.55
N SER A 122 -5.11 -15.98 -0.70
CA SER A 122 -6.12 -16.92 -1.14
C SER A 122 -6.52 -16.61 -2.59
N ASP A 123 -7.41 -17.43 -3.17
CA ASP A 123 -7.89 -17.26 -4.54
C ASP A 123 -8.60 -15.90 -4.73
N ASP A 124 -9.33 -15.45 -3.71
CA ASP A 124 -10.14 -14.23 -3.74
C ASP A 124 -9.37 -12.98 -3.24
N THR A 125 -8.08 -13.12 -2.92
CA THR A 125 -7.28 -12.00 -2.39
C THR A 125 -7.06 -10.94 -3.46
N VAL A 126 -7.43 -9.70 -3.14
CA VAL A 126 -7.22 -8.53 -4.00
C VAL A 126 -5.81 -7.97 -3.78
N ILE A 127 -5.06 -7.77 -4.86
CA ILE A 127 -3.70 -7.25 -4.84
C ILE A 127 -3.68 -5.82 -5.37
N ILE A 128 -3.35 -4.86 -4.50
CA ILE A 128 -3.36 -3.42 -4.80
C ILE A 128 -1.94 -2.89 -4.75
N GLY A 129 -1.53 -2.14 -5.78
CA GLY A 129 -0.31 -1.33 -5.75
C GLY A 129 -0.64 0.12 -5.42
N VAL A 130 0.01 0.71 -4.43
CA VAL A 130 -0.05 2.16 -4.18
C VAL A 130 1.34 2.75 -4.40
N CYS A 131 1.50 3.61 -5.42
CA CYS A 131 2.81 4.15 -5.78
C CYS A 131 2.76 5.60 -6.23
N PHE A 132 3.95 6.17 -6.36
CA PHE A 132 4.15 7.48 -6.94
C PHE A 132 5.02 7.40 -8.19
N MET A 133 4.83 8.33 -9.12
CA MET A 133 5.68 8.49 -10.31
C MET A 133 5.79 7.21 -11.15
N ASN A 134 4.69 6.45 -11.20
CA ASN A 134 4.50 5.21 -11.93
C ASN A 134 5.55 4.13 -11.61
N MET A 135 5.94 4.02 -10.33
CA MET A 135 7.09 3.21 -9.92
C MET A 135 6.96 1.73 -10.30
N PHE A 136 5.79 1.11 -10.12
CA PHE A 136 5.62 -0.32 -10.42
C PHE A 136 5.78 -0.63 -11.90
N GLU A 137 5.19 0.17 -12.79
CA GLU A 137 5.34 -0.02 -14.24
C GLU A 137 6.79 0.23 -14.68
N ARG A 138 7.40 1.33 -14.21
CA ARG A 138 8.80 1.67 -14.54
C ARG A 138 9.80 0.62 -14.07
N ALA A 139 9.50 -0.08 -12.98
CA ALA A 139 10.32 -1.16 -12.46
C ALA A 139 9.99 -2.54 -13.08
N GLY A 140 8.99 -2.63 -13.97
CA GLY A 140 8.57 -3.89 -14.59
C GLY A 140 7.79 -4.82 -13.65
N TRP A 141 7.32 -4.33 -12.51
CA TRP A 141 6.58 -5.15 -11.53
C TRP A 141 5.18 -5.53 -12.03
N THR A 142 4.60 -4.70 -12.91
CA THR A 142 3.28 -4.96 -13.53
C THR A 142 3.26 -6.20 -14.43
N ASP A 143 4.42 -6.67 -14.89
CA ASP A 143 4.54 -7.86 -15.72
C ASP A 143 4.66 -9.16 -14.89
N VAL A 144 4.93 -9.03 -13.58
CA VAL A 144 5.26 -10.15 -12.69
C VAL A 144 4.23 -10.31 -11.58
N ILE A 145 3.79 -9.19 -11.00
CA ILE A 145 2.80 -9.15 -9.92
C ILE A 145 1.41 -8.96 -10.54
N PRO A 146 0.45 -9.85 -10.24
CA PRO A 146 -0.91 -9.75 -10.78
C PRO A 146 -1.72 -8.72 -9.97
N PHE A 147 -1.41 -7.44 -10.13
CA PHE A 147 -2.19 -6.36 -9.51
C PHE A 147 -3.60 -6.32 -10.09
N ASP A 148 -4.61 -6.31 -9.20
CA ASP A 148 -5.99 -6.03 -9.56
C ASP A 148 -6.23 -4.53 -9.72
N TYR A 149 -5.56 -3.72 -8.89
CA TYR A 149 -5.62 -2.27 -8.93
C TYR A 149 -4.23 -1.66 -8.72
N ILE A 150 -3.94 -0.56 -9.42
CA ILE A 150 -2.82 0.33 -9.09
C ILE A 150 -3.35 1.74 -8.90
N GLU A 151 -3.16 2.27 -7.68
CA GLU A 151 -3.27 3.70 -7.42
C GLU A 151 -1.89 4.32 -7.63
N ASN A 152 -1.76 5.10 -8.71
CA ASN A 152 -0.57 5.90 -9.00
C ASN A 152 -0.87 7.38 -8.77
N SER A 153 0.03 8.06 -8.07
CA SER A 153 -0.02 9.52 -7.87
C SER A 153 1.26 10.21 -8.34
N GLU A 154 1.16 11.47 -8.75
CA GLU A 154 2.32 12.28 -9.12
C GLU A 154 2.54 13.40 -8.11
N ILE A 155 3.81 13.63 -7.74
CA ILE A 155 4.21 14.70 -6.83
C ILE A 155 5.28 15.54 -7.51
N THR A 156 5.04 16.84 -7.59
CA THR A 156 6.00 17.84 -8.06
C THR A 156 6.34 18.81 -6.94
N THR A 157 7.63 19.15 -6.79
CA THR A 157 8.11 20.07 -5.76
C THR A 157 8.77 21.28 -6.41
N SER A 158 8.54 22.47 -5.87
CA SER A 158 9.26 23.69 -6.23
C SER A 158 9.54 24.49 -4.96
N VAL A 159 10.72 25.10 -4.87
CA VAL A 159 11.13 25.91 -3.71
C VAL A 159 11.36 27.33 -4.19
N TYR A 160 10.76 28.30 -3.50
CA TYR A 160 10.90 29.72 -3.79
C TYR A 160 11.48 30.42 -2.56
N GLY A 161 12.46 31.31 -2.77
CA GLY A 161 13.11 32.09 -1.72
C GLY A 161 13.31 33.54 -2.15
N LYS A 162 13.44 34.45 -1.17
CA LYS A 162 13.90 35.82 -1.44
C LYS A 162 15.42 35.80 -1.60
N GLU A 163 15.96 36.58 -2.54
CA GLU A 163 17.40 36.84 -2.58
C GLU A 163 17.82 37.47 -1.24
N ALA A 164 18.84 36.90 -0.60
CA ALA A 164 19.48 37.56 0.54
C ALA A 164 20.21 38.78 -0.01
N GLY A 165 19.68 39.97 0.27
CA GLY A 165 20.32 41.24 -0.06
C GLY A 165 21.60 41.48 0.72
#